data_AF-A0A9N8ZII3-F1
#
_entry.id   AF-A0A9N8ZII3-F1
#
_cell.length_a   1.000
_cell.length_b   1.000
_cell.length_c   1.000
_cell.angle_alpha   90.00
_cell.angle_beta   90.00
_cell.angle_gamma   90.00
#
_symmetry.space_group_name_H-M   'P 1'
#
loop_
_entity.id
_entity.type
_entity.pdbx_description
1 polymer ?
#
loop_
_entity_poly.entity_id
_entity_poly.type
_entity_poly.pdbx_seq_one_letter_code
_entity_poly.pdbx_strand_id
1 'polypeptide(L)'
;MSTDGDEIDWETVGKDLKRAQTDYFYRGIHKTGVDFVAHTLPGGKTFDSDFHTYTINWGPERIIWSIDGVTVRTLEKSSTFEDGVYKYPSRPSYITLSLWDGSGGNGTARWSNGPINWDEQPDIIVSYFRKIKVMCNPKYNKVIR
;
A
#
# COMPACT_ATOMS: atom_id res chain seq x y z
N MET A 1 4.66 8.30 0.70
CA MET A 1 6.15 8.25 0.59
C MET A 1 6.79 9.45 1.30
N SER A 2 7.93 9.24 1.96
CA SER A 2 8.77 10.30 2.55
C SER A 2 9.81 10.82 1.56
N THR A 3 10.42 11.97 1.85
CA THR A 3 11.50 12.54 1.01
C THR A 3 12.73 11.64 0.90
N ASP A 4 12.97 10.80 1.91
CA ASP A 4 14.15 9.93 1.94
C ASP A 4 13.83 8.51 1.45
N GLY A 5 12.62 8.27 0.95
CA GLY A 5 12.21 7.01 0.33
C GLY A 5 11.55 5.97 1.25
N ASP A 6 11.25 6.29 2.51
CA ASP A 6 10.33 5.42 3.29
C ASP A 6 8.94 5.44 2.63
N GLU A 7 8.33 4.25 2.51
CA GLU A 7 7.02 4.06 1.90
C GLU A 7 6.24 2.94 2.61
N ILE A 8 4.91 3.09 2.64
CA ILE A 8 3.95 2.13 3.14
C ILE A 8 2.73 2.29 2.24
N ASP A 9 2.31 1.23 1.57
CA ASP A 9 1.31 1.36 0.52
C ASP A 9 0.23 0.27 0.55
N TRP A 10 -0.75 0.53 -0.30
CA TRP A 10 -1.78 -0.39 -0.76
C TRP A 10 -1.82 -0.29 -2.27
N GLU A 11 -1.78 -1.44 -2.94
CA GLU A 11 -1.92 -1.54 -4.40
C GLU A 11 -3.09 -2.48 -4.74
N THR A 12 -4.03 -2.01 -5.55
CA THR A 12 -5.07 -2.85 -6.16
C THR A 12 -4.80 -2.96 -7.64
N VAL A 13 -4.69 -4.19 -8.14
CA VAL A 13 -4.25 -4.48 -9.50
C VAL A 13 -5.37 -5.18 -10.24
N GLY A 14 -5.74 -4.66 -11.41
CA GLY A 14 -6.83 -5.21 -12.23
C GLY A 14 -6.69 -6.70 -12.57
N LYS A 15 -5.47 -7.25 -12.49
CA LYS A 15 -5.16 -8.68 -12.61
C LYS A 15 -5.88 -9.59 -11.61
N ASP A 16 -6.08 -9.13 -10.37
CA ASP A 16 -6.67 -9.95 -9.30
C ASP A 16 -7.63 -9.11 -8.45
N LEU A 17 -8.88 -9.03 -8.91
CA LEU A 17 -9.94 -8.23 -8.26
C LEU A 17 -10.23 -8.66 -6.81
N LYS A 18 -9.87 -9.88 -6.42
CA LYS A 18 -10.13 -10.44 -5.09
C LYS A 18 -9.05 -10.10 -4.08
N ARG A 19 -7.94 -9.48 -4.52
CA ARG A 19 -6.80 -9.20 -3.65
C ARG A 19 -6.34 -7.75 -3.73
N ALA A 20 -6.04 -7.21 -2.56
CA ALA A 20 -5.27 -5.98 -2.41
C ALA A 20 -3.87 -6.32 -1.91
N GLN A 21 -2.89 -5.57 -2.33
CA GLN A 21 -1.48 -5.82 -2.06
C GLN A 21 -0.96 -4.76 -1.11
N THR A 22 -0.08 -5.16 -0.20
CA THR A 22 0.62 -4.25 0.71
C THR A 22 2.10 -4.36 0.46
N ASP A 23 2.78 -3.23 0.48
CA ASP A 23 4.23 -3.16 0.47
C ASP A 23 4.75 -2.11 1.46
N TYR A 24 6.07 -2.14 1.67
CA TYR A 24 6.78 -1.07 2.35
C TYR A 24 8.23 -0.97 1.87
N PHE A 25 8.76 0.25 1.89
CA PHE A 25 10.15 0.54 1.55
C PHE A 25 10.82 1.23 2.72
N TYR A 26 12.08 0.87 2.96
CA TYR A 26 12.95 1.61 3.87
C TYR A 26 13.99 2.35 3.04
N ARG A 27 13.91 3.69 3.01
CA ARG A 27 14.81 4.54 2.21
C ARG A 27 14.92 4.14 0.73
N GLY A 28 13.80 3.81 0.10
CA GLY A 28 13.73 3.37 -1.29
C GLY A 28 14.26 1.95 -1.52
N ILE A 29 14.64 1.22 -0.46
CA ILE A 29 15.04 -0.18 -0.53
C ILE A 29 13.81 -1.03 -0.24
N HIS A 30 13.52 -1.95 -1.17
CA HIS A 30 12.47 -2.95 -1.06
C HIS A 30 13.06 -4.34 -1.22
N LYS A 31 12.60 -5.28 -0.38
CA LYS A 31 12.95 -6.70 -0.50
C LYS A 31 11.86 -7.45 -1.26
N THR A 32 12.11 -7.59 -2.55
CA THR A 32 11.28 -8.39 -3.45
C THR A 32 10.98 -9.77 -2.89
N GLY A 33 9.68 -10.10 -2.80
CA GLY A 33 9.19 -11.41 -2.36
C GLY A 33 9.02 -11.56 -0.84
N VAL A 34 9.43 -10.58 -0.04
CA VAL A 34 9.21 -10.54 1.41
C VAL A 34 8.28 -9.39 1.80
N ASP A 35 8.51 -8.23 1.21
CA ASP A 35 7.81 -7.00 1.60
C ASP A 35 6.46 -6.87 0.88
N PHE A 36 6.37 -7.38 -0.35
CA PHE A 36 5.13 -7.51 -1.10
C PHE A 36 4.26 -8.68 -0.63
N VAL A 37 3.02 -8.40 -0.21
CA VAL A 37 2.04 -9.44 0.20
C VAL A 37 0.65 -9.14 -0.33
N ALA A 38 0.02 -10.12 -0.96
CA ALA A 38 -1.36 -10.03 -1.45
C ALA A 38 -2.36 -10.62 -0.44
N HIS A 39 -3.44 -9.88 -0.19
CA HIS A 39 -4.45 -10.20 0.83
C HIS A 39 -5.82 -10.33 0.19
N THR A 40 -6.52 -11.43 0.48
CA THR A 40 -7.91 -11.61 0.06
C THR A 40 -8.82 -10.64 0.79
N LEU A 41 -9.71 -9.97 0.06
CA LEU A 41 -10.69 -9.08 0.66
C LEU A 41 -11.67 -9.87 1.57
N PRO A 42 -12.02 -9.34 2.75
CA PRO A 42 -12.95 -10.01 3.66
C PRO A 42 -14.30 -10.31 3.01
N GLY A 43 -14.89 -11.46 3.37
CA GLY A 43 -16.23 -11.85 2.91
C GLY A 43 -16.33 -12.24 1.44
N GLY A 44 -15.20 -12.50 0.76
CA GLY A 44 -15.20 -12.93 -0.65
C GLY A 44 -15.53 -11.83 -1.66
N LYS A 45 -15.43 -10.57 -1.23
CA LYS A 45 -15.66 -9.38 -2.06
C LYS A 45 -14.52 -9.15 -3.06
N THR A 46 -14.77 -8.29 -4.04
CA THR A 46 -13.74 -7.74 -4.94
C THR A 46 -13.58 -6.24 -4.71
N PHE A 47 -12.39 -5.70 -4.96
CA PHE A 47 -12.11 -4.29 -4.63
C PHE A 47 -12.92 -3.28 -5.45
N ASP A 48 -13.50 -3.72 -6.56
CA ASP A 48 -14.33 -2.94 -7.49
C ASP A 48 -15.84 -3.09 -7.25
N SER A 49 -16.26 -3.96 -6.32
CA SER A 49 -17.69 -4.23 -6.07
C SER A 49 -18.39 -3.19 -5.18
N ASP A 50 -17.65 -2.52 -4.29
CA ASP A 50 -18.16 -1.46 -3.40
C ASP A 50 -16.96 -0.65 -2.85
N PHE A 51 -17.24 0.42 -2.10
CA PHE A 51 -16.21 1.11 -1.33
C PHE A 51 -15.71 0.25 -0.16
N HIS A 52 -14.40 0.04 -0.14
CA HIS A 52 -13.69 -0.59 0.97
C HIS A 52 -12.91 0.42 1.80
N THR A 53 -12.71 0.10 3.07
CA THR A 53 -11.86 0.91 3.96
C THR A 53 -10.50 0.26 4.11
N TYR A 54 -9.52 0.76 3.36
CA TYR A 54 -8.11 0.40 3.51
C TYR A 54 -7.47 1.28 4.58
N THR A 55 -6.89 0.64 5.60
CA THR A 55 -6.28 1.35 6.73
C THR A 55 -4.82 0.95 6.86
N ILE A 56 -3.97 1.93 7.11
CA ILE A 56 -2.61 1.75 7.62
C ILE A 56 -2.58 2.37 9.02
N ASN A 57 -2.39 1.53 10.03
CA ASN A 57 -2.12 1.98 11.40
C ASN A 57 -0.61 1.86 11.65
N TRP A 58 0.06 3.00 11.53
CA TRP A 58 1.51 3.11 11.61
C TRP A 58 1.94 3.68 12.96
N GLY A 59 2.59 2.83 13.76
CA GLY A 59 3.16 3.18 15.05
C GLY A 59 4.70 3.07 15.08
N PRO A 60 5.33 3.39 16.21
CA PRO A 60 6.79 3.29 16.35
C PRO A 60 7.30 1.83 16.38
N GLU A 61 6.46 0.88 16.81
CA GLU A 61 6.85 -0.53 16.98
C GLU A 61 6.27 -1.46 15.92
N ARG A 62 5.18 -1.06 15.25
CA ARG A 62 4.54 -1.89 14.21
C ARG A 62 3.68 -1.10 13.23
N ILE A 63 3.52 -1.66 12.04
CA ILE A 63 2.55 -1.25 11.03
C ILE A 63 1.47 -2.33 10.95
N ILE A 64 0.21 -1.94 11.00
CA ILE A 64 -0.93 -2.84 10.79
C ILE A 64 -1.71 -2.36 9.57
N TRP A 65 -1.94 -3.27 8.64
CA TRP A 65 -2.81 -3.08 7.50
C TRP A 65 -4.13 -3.79 7.74
N SER A 66 -5.24 -3.13 7.44
CA SER A 66 -6.57 -3.72 7.49
C SER A 66 -7.46 -3.30 6.33
N ILE A 67 -8.38 -4.21 5.99
CA ILE A 67 -9.42 -4.00 4.98
C ILE A 67 -10.76 -4.17 5.70
N ASP A 68 -11.64 -3.17 5.61
CA ASP A 68 -12.97 -3.18 6.24
C ASP A 68 -12.92 -3.48 7.75
N GLY A 69 -11.87 -3.00 8.42
CA GLY A 69 -11.64 -3.20 9.85
C GLY A 69 -11.03 -4.56 10.23
N VAL A 70 -10.85 -5.47 9.27
CA VAL A 70 -10.18 -6.76 9.49
C VAL A 70 -8.68 -6.63 9.23
N THR A 71 -7.86 -6.90 10.24
CA THR A 71 -6.39 -6.94 10.08
C THR A 71 -5.99 -8.04 9.12
N VAL A 72 -5.20 -7.69 8.10
CA VAL A 72 -4.66 -8.65 7.13
C VAL A 72 -3.14 -8.76 7.18
N ARG A 73 -2.45 -7.75 7.70
CA ARG A 73 -0.99 -7.79 7.90
C ARG A 73 -0.58 -7.00 9.13
N THR A 74 0.42 -7.54 9.83
CA THR A 74 1.18 -6.84 10.86
C THR A 74 2.66 -6.96 10.54
N LEU A 75 3.37 -5.84 10.48
CA LEU A 75 4.83 -5.77 10.41
C LEU A 75 5.34 -5.27 11.75
N GLU A 76 6.05 -6.12 12.50
CA GLU A 76 6.73 -5.71 13.71
C GLU A 76 8.08 -5.09 13.34
N LYS A 77 8.42 -3.93 13.90
CA LYS A 77 9.73 -3.29 13.67
C LYS A 77 10.88 -4.22 14.04
N SER A 78 10.71 -5.04 15.08
CA SER A 78 11.71 -6.02 15.49
C SER A 78 12.05 -7.03 14.39
N SER A 79 11.09 -7.39 13.52
CA SER A 79 11.33 -8.33 12.42
C SER A 79 12.04 -7.70 11.22
N THR A 80 12.23 -6.38 11.21
CA THR A 80 12.96 -5.67 10.14
C THR A 80 14.43 -5.42 10.50
N PHE A 81 14.94 -6.04 11.57
CA PHE A 81 16.33 -5.87 11.98
C PHE A 81 17.27 -6.69 11.09
N GLU A 82 18.14 -6.00 10.35
CA GLU A 82 19.11 -6.61 9.45
C GLU A 82 20.33 -5.69 9.34
N ASP A 83 21.53 -6.27 9.23
CA ASP A 83 22.78 -5.52 9.10
C ASP A 83 22.99 -4.46 10.21
N GLY A 84 22.49 -4.75 11.42
CA GLY A 84 22.59 -3.86 12.57
C GLY A 84 21.60 -2.68 12.57
N VAL A 85 20.65 -2.63 11.62
CA VAL A 85 19.69 -1.53 11.47
C VAL A 85 18.26 -2.06 11.35
N TYR A 86 17.31 -1.35 11.97
CA TYR A 86 15.89 -1.59 11.70
C TYR A 86 15.49 -0.95 10.38
N LYS A 87 15.30 -1.76 9.33
CA LYS A 87 14.79 -1.34 8.02
C LYS A 87 13.27 -1.10 8.08
N TYR A 88 12.85 -0.18 8.95
CA TYR A 88 11.45 0.11 9.26
C TYR A 88 11.07 1.56 8.87
N PRO A 89 9.97 1.77 8.12
CA PRO A 89 9.49 3.11 7.77
C PRO A 89 9.19 3.95 9.01
N SER A 90 9.89 5.06 9.18
CA SER A 90 9.79 5.90 10.40
C SER A 90 9.84 7.40 10.12
N ARG A 91 9.95 7.82 8.86
CA ARG A 91 10.06 9.23 8.47
C ARG A 91 8.71 9.86 8.12
N PRO A 92 8.52 11.16 8.44
CA PRO A 92 7.36 11.92 7.97
C PRO A 92 7.12 11.70 6.47
N SER A 93 5.89 11.38 6.12
CA SER A 93 5.51 10.90 4.79
C SER A 93 4.25 11.61 4.31
N TYR A 94 4.17 11.78 2.99
CA TYR A 94 2.95 12.25 2.33
C TYR A 94 1.99 11.08 2.06
N ILE A 95 0.70 11.40 2.05
CA ILE A 95 -0.32 10.51 1.48
C ILE A 95 -0.45 10.85 0.01
N THR A 96 -0.24 9.85 -0.82
CA THR A 96 -0.41 9.93 -2.27
C THR A 96 -1.52 8.97 -2.67
N LEU A 97 -2.36 9.40 -3.59
CA LEU A 97 -3.40 8.58 -4.21
C LEU A 97 -3.21 8.69 -5.72
N SER A 98 -3.15 7.57 -6.41
CA SER A 98 -2.90 7.53 -7.85
C SER A 98 -3.71 6.41 -8.52
N LEU A 99 -3.90 6.59 -9.82
CA LEU A 99 -4.36 5.59 -10.77
C LEU A 99 -3.40 5.68 -11.96
N TRP A 100 -2.85 4.56 -12.40
CA TRP A 100 -1.79 4.55 -13.39
C TRP A 100 -1.76 3.26 -14.21
N ASP A 101 -1.15 3.33 -15.39
CA ASP A 101 -0.92 2.19 -16.27
C ASP A 101 0.36 1.43 -15.86
N GLY A 102 0.19 0.21 -15.37
CA GLY A 102 1.26 -0.69 -14.96
C GLY A 102 2.10 -1.31 -16.10
N SER A 103 1.94 -0.87 -17.34
CA SER A 103 2.55 -1.49 -18.53
C SER A 103 3.99 -1.07 -18.83
N GLY A 104 4.53 -0.05 -18.15
CA GLY A 104 5.77 0.65 -18.55
C GLY A 104 7.10 -0.15 -18.49
N GLY A 105 7.14 -1.36 -17.92
CA GLY A 105 8.36 -2.18 -17.87
C GLY A 105 8.10 -3.66 -17.68
N ASN A 106 8.98 -4.55 -18.17
CA ASN A 106 8.71 -6.01 -18.22
C ASN A 106 8.28 -6.62 -16.88
N GLY A 107 8.92 -6.26 -15.78
CA GLY A 107 8.55 -6.74 -14.44
C GLY A 107 7.19 -6.21 -13.99
N THR A 108 7.00 -4.90 -14.10
CA THR A 108 5.77 -4.21 -13.72
C THR A 108 4.58 -4.65 -14.57
N ALA A 109 4.76 -4.80 -15.89
CA ALA A 109 3.74 -5.30 -16.82
C ALA A 109 3.32 -6.72 -16.46
N ARG A 110 4.27 -7.62 -16.14
CA ARG A 110 3.95 -8.98 -15.69
C ARG A 110 3.18 -8.97 -14.36
N TRP A 111 3.54 -8.09 -13.44
CA TRP A 111 2.85 -7.91 -12.16
C TRP A 111 1.42 -7.37 -12.36
N SER A 112 1.27 -6.35 -13.19
CA SER A 112 0.00 -5.64 -13.45
C SER A 112 -0.94 -6.36 -14.42
N ASN A 113 -0.45 -7.39 -15.11
CA ASN A 113 -1.10 -8.01 -16.27
C ASN A 113 -1.23 -7.08 -17.48
N GLY A 114 -0.22 -6.22 -17.66
CA GLY A 114 -0.05 -5.43 -18.86
C GLY A 114 0.60 -6.22 -20.02
N PRO A 115 0.64 -5.62 -21.22
CA PRO A 115 0.13 -4.30 -21.52
C PRO A 115 -1.40 -4.23 -21.50
N ILE A 116 -1.96 -3.10 -21.07
CA ILE A 116 -3.40 -2.84 -21.18
C ILE A 116 -3.76 -2.74 -22.67
N ASN A 117 -4.75 -3.51 -23.11
CA ASN A 117 -5.36 -3.30 -24.42
C ASN A 117 -6.37 -2.14 -24.32
N TRP A 118 -5.91 -0.93 -24.62
CA TRP A 118 -6.72 0.28 -24.52
C TRP A 118 -7.90 0.32 -25.49
N ASP A 119 -7.84 -0.41 -26.60
CA ASP A 119 -8.97 -0.52 -27.55
C ASP A 119 -10.13 -1.37 -26.99
N GLU A 120 -9.86 -2.18 -25.97
CA GLU A 120 -10.86 -3.00 -25.27
C GLU A 120 -11.33 -2.39 -23.93
N GLN A 121 -10.78 -1.22 -23.55
CA GLN A 121 -11.17 -0.54 -22.31
C GLN A 121 -12.24 0.54 -22.56
N PRO A 122 -13.00 0.95 -21.53
CA PRO A 122 -13.81 2.15 -21.61
C PRO A 122 -12.94 3.39 -21.88
N ASP A 123 -13.51 4.41 -22.52
CA ASP A 123 -12.85 5.69 -22.82
C ASP A 123 -12.26 6.37 -21.56
N ILE A 124 -12.83 6.11 -20.39
CA ILE A 124 -12.37 6.65 -19.10
C ILE A 124 -12.34 5.53 -18.06
N ILE A 125 -11.17 5.32 -17.48
CA ILE A 125 -10.99 4.50 -16.28
C ILE A 125 -11.01 5.43 -15.07
N VAL A 126 -11.83 5.10 -14.08
CA VAL A 126 -12.02 5.90 -12.87
C VAL A 126 -11.67 5.10 -11.62
N SER A 127 -11.08 5.79 -10.64
CA SER A 127 -10.93 5.31 -9.27
C SER A 127 -11.52 6.34 -8.32
N TYR A 128 -12.36 5.89 -7.38
CA TYR A 128 -13.10 6.77 -6.48
C TYR A 128 -12.52 6.71 -5.06
N PHE A 129 -12.12 7.87 -4.54
CA PHE A 129 -11.73 8.04 -3.14
C PHE A 129 -12.82 8.83 -2.41
N ARG A 130 -13.65 8.13 -1.62
CA ARG A 130 -14.79 8.77 -0.95
C ARG A 130 -14.41 9.55 0.31
N LYS A 131 -13.43 9.06 1.08
CA LYS A 131 -13.03 9.68 2.35
C LYS A 131 -11.59 9.33 2.69
N ILE A 132 -10.82 10.36 3.06
CA ILE A 132 -9.47 10.23 3.60
C ILE A 132 -9.52 10.70 5.04
N LYS A 133 -9.08 9.85 5.98
CA LYS A 133 -8.99 10.19 7.41
C LYS A 133 -7.57 9.97 7.88
N VAL A 134 -6.92 11.04 8.33
CA VAL A 134 -5.57 10.99 8.89
C VAL A 134 -5.65 11.27 10.38
N MET A 135 -5.01 10.43 11.18
CA MET A 135 -4.92 10.61 12.62
C MET A 135 -3.45 10.57 13.03
N CYS A 136 -2.97 11.66 13.62
CA CYS A 136 -1.64 11.73 14.18
C CYS A 136 -1.73 11.53 15.70
N ASN A 137 -0.99 10.57 16.24
CA ASN A 137 -0.94 10.38 17.68
C ASN A 137 0.00 11.42 18.31
N PRO A 138 -0.48 12.35 19.14
CA PRO A 138 0.34 13.42 19.72
C PRO A 138 1.40 12.89 20.71
N LYS A 139 1.26 11.66 21.21
CA LYS A 139 2.29 11.03 22.05
C LYS A 139 3.61 10.83 21.28
N TYR A 140 3.52 10.58 19.98
CA TYR A 140 4.67 10.23 19.13
C TYR A 140 5.02 11.32 18.12
N ASN A 141 4.22 12.38 18.03
CA ASN A 141 4.38 13.44 17.05
C ASN A 141 4.37 14.80 17.74
N LYS A 142 5.37 15.63 17.46
CA LYS A 142 5.31 17.05 17.84
C LYS A 142 4.34 17.75 16.90
N VAL A 143 3.22 18.22 17.43
CA VAL A 143 2.33 19.16 16.73
C VAL A 143 3.05 20.50 16.69
N ILE A 144 3.62 20.86 15.54
CA ILE A 144 4.12 22.21 15.30
C ILE A 144 2.88 23.06 15.01
N ARG A 145 2.60 24.03 15.90
CA ARG A 145 1.57 25.04 15.70
C ARG A 145 2.19 26.32 15.15
#